data_AF-A0A8A3WMV2-F1
#
_entry.id   AF-A0A8A3WMV2-F1
#
_cell.length_a   1.000
_cell.length_b   1.000
_cell.length_c   1.000
_cell.angle_alpha   90.00
_cell.angle_beta   90.00
_cell.angle_gamma   90.00
#
_symmetry.space_group_name_H-M   'P 1'
#
loop_
_entity.id
_entity.type
_entity.pdbx_description
1 polymer ?
#
loop_
_entity_poly.entity_id
_entity_poly.type
_entity_poly.pdbx_seq_one_letter_code
_entity_poly.pdbx_strand_id
1 'polypeptide(L)'
;MSSLSGLEMWVFWVVLAICCVVFQRHSLLCILLGLEVFGLVLFYCCVVIFGEMHSCVGLSLMFMCLEISVMSVCLSLMVKLVSFVGCDYVGVSSFVRNF
;
A
#
# COMPACT_ATOMS: atom_id res chain seq x y z
N MET A 1 -15.59 -27.32 -8.76
CA MET A 1 -14.49 -27.38 -7.78
C MET A 1 -13.32 -26.45 -8.15
N SER A 2 -13.57 -25.29 -8.75
CA SER A 2 -12.56 -24.30 -9.17
C SER A 2 -12.68 -22.95 -8.46
N SER A 3 -13.82 -22.68 -7.81
CA SER A 3 -14.08 -21.44 -7.06
C SER A 3 -13.42 -21.43 -5.68
N LEU A 4 -13.28 -22.59 -5.03
CA LEU A 4 -12.69 -22.71 -3.68
C LEU A 4 -11.18 -22.45 -3.69
N SER A 5 -10.46 -22.98 -4.69
CA SER A 5 -9.02 -22.75 -4.87
C SER A 5 -8.66 -21.30 -5.23
N GLY A 6 -9.57 -20.61 -5.93
CA GLY A 6 -9.42 -19.18 -6.20
C GLY A 6 -9.47 -18.38 -4.90
N LEU A 7 -10.49 -18.61 -4.07
CA LEU A 7 -10.72 -17.88 -2.81
C LEU A 7 -9.57 -18.06 -1.80
N GLU A 8 -8.96 -19.23 -1.72
CA GLU A 8 -7.79 -19.44 -0.85
C GLU A 8 -6.55 -18.68 -1.32
N MET A 9 -6.31 -18.61 -2.63
CA MET A 9 -5.27 -17.76 -3.19
C MET A 9 -5.53 -16.29 -2.83
N TRP A 10 -6.76 -15.79 -2.97
CA TRP A 10 -7.11 -14.41 -2.60
C TRP A 10 -6.78 -14.07 -1.15
N VAL A 11 -7.19 -14.94 -0.22
CA VAL A 11 -6.90 -14.76 1.20
C VAL A 11 -5.40 -14.75 1.43
N PHE A 12 -4.66 -15.64 0.75
CA PHE A 12 -3.20 -15.69 0.83
C PHE A 12 -2.54 -14.38 0.35
N TRP A 13 -2.94 -13.82 -0.80
CA TRP A 13 -2.39 -12.55 -1.32
C TRP A 13 -2.69 -11.38 -0.39
N VAL A 14 -3.90 -11.32 0.18
CA VAL A 14 -4.27 -10.26 1.15
C VAL A 14 -3.50 -10.42 2.46
N VAL A 15 -3.42 -11.63 3.00
CA VAL A 15 -2.67 -11.91 4.24
C VAL A 15 -1.19 -11.65 4.04
N LEU A 16 -0.61 -12.03 2.90
CA LEU A 16 0.79 -11.78 2.58
C LEU A 16 1.06 -10.27 2.46
N ALA A 17 0.17 -9.50 1.81
CA ALA A 17 0.26 -8.04 1.75
C ALA A 17 0.22 -7.40 3.15
N ILE A 18 -0.70 -7.85 4.01
CA ILE A 18 -0.81 -7.38 5.39
C ILE A 18 0.45 -7.76 6.20
N CYS A 19 0.93 -8.99 6.07
CA CYS A 19 2.16 -9.44 6.72
C CYS A 19 3.38 -8.63 6.26
N CYS A 20 3.50 -8.33 4.96
CA CYS A 20 4.55 -7.47 4.43
C CYS A 20 4.49 -6.08 5.07
N VAL A 21 3.31 -5.45 5.15
CA VAL A 21 3.14 -4.14 5.81
C VAL A 21 3.53 -4.20 7.30
N VAL A 22 3.17 -5.28 8.01
CA VAL A 22 3.41 -5.42 9.46
C VAL A 22 4.88 -5.72 9.78
N PHE A 23 5.56 -6.56 8.99
CA PHE A 23 6.96 -6.93 9.25
C PHE A 23 7.97 -5.84 8.87
N GLN A 24 7.60 -4.92 7.98
CA GLN A 24 8.52 -3.92 7.44
C GLN A 24 8.42 -2.54 8.11
N ARG A 25 8.24 -2.55 9.43
CA ARG A 25 8.11 -1.34 10.29
C ARG A 25 9.35 -0.44 10.34
N HIS A 26 10.47 -0.87 9.76
CA HIS A 26 11.77 -0.23 10.00
C HIS A 26 12.14 0.86 8.98
N SER A 27 11.52 0.86 7.80
CA SER A 27 11.77 1.83 6.73
C SER A 27 10.46 2.34 6.14
N LEU A 28 10.33 3.67 6.06
CA LEU A 28 9.15 4.33 5.46
C LEU A 28 8.91 3.89 4.01
N LEU A 29 9.98 3.60 3.26
CA LEU A 29 9.87 3.05 1.89
C LEU A 29 9.12 1.73 1.83
N CYS A 30 9.34 0.85 2.80
CA CYS A 30 8.66 -0.44 2.79
C CYS A 30 7.19 -0.32 3.15
N ILE A 31 6.83 0.68 3.98
CA ILE A 31 5.42 0.99 4.27
C ILE A 31 4.73 1.52 3.01
N LEU A 32 5.39 2.44 2.28
CA LEU A 32 4.93 2.92 0.96
C LEU A 32 4.75 1.77 -0.02
N LEU A 33 5.77 0.91 -0.18
CA LEU A 33 5.71 -0.23 -1.09
C LEU A 33 4.60 -1.23 -0.71
N GLY A 34 4.41 -1.47 0.59
CA GLY A 34 3.35 -2.35 1.08
C GLY A 34 1.95 -1.80 0.81
N LEU A 35 1.77 -0.48 0.90
CA LEU A 35 0.50 0.18 0.59
C LEU A 35 0.20 0.15 -0.91
N GLU A 36 1.23 0.18 -1.77
CA GLU A 36 1.12 0.05 -3.23
C GLU A 36 0.69 -1.36 -3.65
N VAL A 37 1.35 -2.37 -3.07
CA VAL A 37 1.00 -3.77 -3.32
C VAL A 37 -0.42 -4.05 -2.82
N PHE A 38 -0.81 -3.49 -1.67
CA PHE A 38 -2.16 -3.64 -1.13
C PHE A 38 -3.22 -3.00 -2.05
N GLY A 39 -2.97 -1.79 -2.56
CA GLY A 39 -3.87 -1.12 -3.49
C GLY A 39 -3.99 -1.84 -4.83
N LEU A 40 -2.89 -2.36 -5.38
CA LEU A 40 -2.89 -3.22 -6.57
C LEU A 40 -3.72 -4.50 -6.39
N VAL A 41 -3.62 -5.16 -5.23
CA VAL A 41 -4.42 -6.36 -4.93
C VAL A 41 -5.90 -6.01 -4.87
N LEU A 42 -6.27 -4.89 -4.23
CA LEU A 42 -7.65 -4.41 -4.19
C LEU A 42 -8.18 -4.02 -5.57
N PHE A 43 -7.36 -3.34 -6.39
CA PHE A 43 -7.72 -2.98 -7.75
C PHE A 43 -7.96 -4.22 -8.62
N TYR A 44 -7.07 -5.21 -8.54
CA TYR A 44 -7.25 -6.49 -9.20
C TYR A 44 -8.55 -7.19 -8.73
N CYS A 45 -8.86 -7.13 -7.43
CA CYS A 45 -10.12 -7.61 -6.86
C CYS A 45 -11.34 -6.94 -7.49
N CYS A 46 -11.33 -5.60 -7.56
CA CYS A 46 -12.39 -4.84 -8.19
C CYS A 46 -12.55 -5.21 -9.67
N VAL A 47 -11.45 -5.35 -10.43
CA VAL A 47 -11.50 -5.72 -11.85
C VAL A 47 -12.03 -7.14 -12.04
N VAL A 48 -11.66 -8.10 -11.20
CA VAL A 48 -12.15 -9.49 -11.31
C VAL A 48 -13.62 -9.59 -10.94
N ILE A 49 -14.06 -8.93 -9.86
CA ILE A 49 -15.45 -9.00 -9.38
C ILE A 49 -16.39 -8.19 -10.27
N PHE A 50 -15.96 -7.00 -10.68
CA PHE A 50 -16.79 -6.04 -11.40
C PHE A 50 -16.43 -5.88 -12.88
N GLY A 51 -15.47 -6.64 -13.41
CA GLY A 51 -15.04 -6.54 -14.82
C GLY A 51 -16.16 -6.81 -15.83
N GLU A 52 -17.16 -7.61 -15.44
CA GLU A 52 -18.37 -7.87 -16.22
C GLU A 52 -19.32 -6.64 -16.25
N MET A 53 -19.19 -5.74 -15.28
CA MET A 53 -20.01 -4.52 -15.13
C MET A 53 -19.23 -3.32 -15.68
N HIS A 54 -19.46 -2.96 -16.95
CA HIS A 54 -18.80 -1.85 -17.63
C HIS A 54 -18.85 -0.50 -16.86
N SER A 55 -19.85 -0.31 -15.99
CA SER A 55 -19.99 0.88 -15.12
C SER A 55 -18.94 0.98 -14.00
N CYS A 56 -18.31 -0.12 -13.60
CA CYS A 56 -17.41 -0.15 -12.44
C CYS A 56 -15.97 0.26 -12.79
N VAL A 57 -15.63 0.33 -14.07
CA VAL A 57 -14.31 0.76 -14.55
C VAL A 57 -13.96 2.18 -14.08
N GLY A 58 -14.95 3.09 -14.05
CA GLY A 58 -14.76 4.45 -13.57
C GLY A 58 -14.44 4.53 -12.08
N LEU A 59 -15.02 3.66 -11.26
CA LEU A 59 -14.72 3.58 -9.82
C LEU A 59 -13.30 3.05 -9.57
N SER A 60 -12.86 2.06 -10.35
CA SER A 60 -11.50 1.52 -10.24
C SER A 60 -10.44 2.55 -10.64
N LEU A 61 -10.69 3.37 -11.66
CA LEU A 61 -9.81 4.48 -12.04
C LEU A 61 -9.75 5.57 -10.96
N MET A 62 -10.89 5.95 -10.37
CA MET A 62 -10.94 6.89 -9.24
C MET A 62 -10.12 6.37 -8.04
N PHE A 63 -10.23 5.07 -7.74
CA PHE A 63 -9.47 4.43 -6.67
C PHE A 63 -7.96 4.51 -6.91
N MET A 64 -7.49 4.13 -8.10
CA MET A 64 -6.07 4.23 -8.48
C MET A 64 -5.56 5.67 -8.43
N CYS A 65 -6.39 6.63 -8.86
CA CYS A 65 -6.03 8.04 -8.84
C CYS A 65 -5.84 8.54 -7.40
N LEU A 66 -6.73 8.16 -6.48
CA LEU A 66 -6.59 8.46 -5.06
C LEU A 66 -5.35 7.78 -4.47
N GLU A 67 -5.10 6.51 -4.79
CA GLU A 67 -3.93 5.78 -4.33
C GLU A 67 -2.62 6.48 -4.73
N ILE A 68 -2.43 6.77 -6.02
CA ILE A 68 -1.23 7.47 -6.53
C ILE A 68 -1.10 8.86 -5.89
N SER A 69 -2.21 9.56 -5.65
CA SER A 69 -2.17 10.86 -4.99
C SER A 69 -1.68 10.77 -3.55
N VAL A 70 -2.14 9.78 -2.78
CA VAL A 70 -1.69 9.52 -1.41
C VAL A 70 -0.20 9.13 -1.42
N MET A 71 0.22 8.27 -2.35
CA MET A 71 1.63 7.88 -2.50
C MET A 71 2.54 9.07 -2.79
N SER A 72 2.13 9.97 -3.68
CA SER A 72 2.89 11.18 -4.00
C SER A 72 3.10 12.07 -2.77
N VAL A 73 2.05 12.29 -1.97
CA VAL A 73 2.14 13.08 -0.73
C VAL A 73 3.03 12.37 0.30
N CYS A 74 2.87 11.06 0.48
CA CYS A 74 3.69 10.27 1.40
C CYS A 74 5.17 10.26 1.00
N LEU A 75 5.47 10.14 -0.30
CA LEU A 75 6.83 10.21 -0.82
C LEU A 75 7.44 11.60 -0.60
N SER A 76 6.67 12.67 -0.83
CA SER A 76 7.09 14.04 -0.58
C SER A 76 7.41 14.28 0.91
N LEU A 77 6.58 13.77 1.82
CA LEU A 77 6.82 13.81 3.25
C LEU A 77 8.06 13.02 3.65
N MET A 78 8.27 11.84 3.04
CA MET A 78 9.45 11.02 3.26
C MET A 78 10.72 11.76 2.82
N VAL A 79 10.75 12.36 1.63
CA VAL A 79 11.90 13.15 1.14
C VAL A 79 12.20 14.32 2.08
N LYS A 80 11.16 14.99 2.61
CA LYS A 80 11.33 16.04 3.63
C LYS A 80 11.88 15.50 4.96
N LEU A 81 11.41 14.33 5.40
CA LEU A 81 11.91 13.66 6.61
C LEU A 81 13.38 13.27 6.47
N VAL A 82 13.77 12.68 5.34
CA VAL A 82 15.17 12.36 5.02
C VAL A 82 16.02 13.62 4.98
N SER A 83 15.51 14.69 4.37
CA SER A 83 16.22 15.96 4.31
C SER A 83 16.42 16.61 5.68
N PHE A 84 15.53 16.37 6.66
CA PHE A 84 15.60 16.99 7.98
C PHE A 84 16.38 16.14 9.00
N VAL A 85 16.27 14.81 8.93
CA VAL A 85 16.84 13.87 9.92
C VAL A 85 18.12 13.21 9.38
N GLY A 86 18.35 13.23 8.07
CA GLY A 86 19.47 12.52 7.42
C GLY A 86 19.33 11.00 7.43
N CYS A 87 18.18 10.46 7.85
CA CYS A 87 17.94 9.03 7.99
C CYS A 87 16.46 8.67 7.80
N ASP A 88 16.21 7.58 7.08
CA ASP A 88 14.87 7.01 6.78
C ASP A 88 14.28 6.15 7.92
N TYR A 89 14.93 6.14 9.08
CA TYR A 89 14.58 5.28 10.19
C TYR A 89 13.66 6.01 11.18
N VAL A 90 12.44 5.50 11.32
CA VAL A 90 11.41 6.00 12.25
C VAL A 90 11.86 5.95 13.73
N GLY A 91 12.95 5.24 14.04
CA GLY A 91 13.55 5.18 15.39
C GLY A 91 14.39 6.39 15.81
N VAL A 92 14.78 7.28 14.89
CA VAL A 92 15.63 8.46 15.22
C VAL A 92 14.81 9.68 15.63
N SER A 93 13.54 9.76 15.23
CA SER A 93 12.65 10.88 15.57
C SER A 93 12.19 10.91 17.03
N SER A 94 12.44 9.86 17.82
CA SER A 94 12.33 9.87 19.29
C SER A 94 13.53 10.52 19.99
N PHE A 95 14.66 10.73 19.30
CA PHE A 95 15.90 11.23 19.92
C PHE A 95 16.02 12.77 19.88
N VAL A 96 15.44 13.43 18.88
CA VAL A 96 15.54 14.91 18.71
C VAL A 96 14.65 15.69 19.70
N ARG A 97 13.70 15.04 20.38
CA ARG A 97 12.83 15.70 21.38
C ARG A 97 13.39 15.72 22.81
N ASN A 98 14.61 15.23 23.03
CA ASN A 98 15.24 15.11 24.36
C ASN A 98 16.58 15.85 24.52
N PHE A 99 16.89 16.84 23.67
CA PHE A 99 18.00 17.75 23.88
C PHE A 99 17.55 19.21 23.84
#